data_AF-A0A957X8X0-F1
#
_entry.id   AF-A0A957X8X0-F1
#
_cell.length_a   1.000
_cell.length_b   1.000
_cell.length_c   1.000
_cell.angle_alpha   90.00
_cell.angle_beta   90.00
_cell.angle_gamma   90.00
#
_symmetry.space_group_name_H-M   'P 1'
#
loop_
_entity.id
_entity.type
_entity.pdbx_description
1 polymer ?
#
loop_
_entity_poly.entity_id
_entity_poly.type
_entity_poly.pdbx_seq_one_letter_code
_entity_poly.pdbx_strand_id
1 'polypeptide(L)'
;MTRNLSSPVEQVARLIQGFSQEQKIRLLQLVPDLQALSVKNVDIPAEQIKLMAYFQTKMEQLLQRTPLQANDIFVGDLTVAEFFTLPEEAQDRAWQDAHRQFETYTLADERPVQADALPS
;
A
#
# COMPACT_ATOMS: atom_id res chain seq x y z
N MET A 1 8.16 25.03 -24.89
CA MET A 1 8.01 23.55 -24.89
C MET A 1 9.38 22.93 -24.64
N THR A 2 9.72 22.61 -23.40
CA THR A 2 11.05 22.09 -23.01
C THR A 2 11.07 20.57 -23.12
N ARG A 3 12.05 20.05 -23.87
CA ARG A 3 12.26 18.63 -24.16
C ARG A 3 12.61 17.85 -22.89
N ASN A 4 11.95 16.71 -22.74
CA ASN A 4 12.22 15.69 -21.72
C ASN A 4 13.58 15.04 -22.01
N LEU A 5 14.67 15.61 -21.49
CA LEU A 5 16.02 15.05 -21.57
C LEU A 5 16.17 13.99 -20.48
N SER A 6 15.48 12.86 -20.63
CA SER A 6 15.81 11.70 -19.80
C SER A 6 17.24 11.30 -20.11
N SER A 7 18.08 11.24 -19.09
CA SER A 7 19.48 10.85 -19.22
C SER A 7 19.56 9.48 -19.92
N PRO A 8 20.56 9.22 -20.79
CA PRO A 8 20.75 7.91 -21.41
C PRO A 8 20.69 6.75 -20.40
N VAL A 9 21.16 6.99 -19.17
CA VAL A 9 21.13 6.02 -18.07
C VAL A 9 19.70 5.68 -17.62
N GLU A 10 18.81 6.66 -17.54
CA GLU A 10 17.41 6.46 -17.14
C GLU A 10 16.60 5.74 -18.23
N GLN A 11 16.92 5.99 -19.50
CA GLN A 11 16.30 5.26 -20.61
C GLN A 11 16.70 3.79 -20.58
N VAL A 12 17.97 3.51 -20.33
CA VAL A 12 18.47 2.14 -20.12
C VAL A 12 17.83 1.51 -18.89
N ALA A 13 17.69 2.24 -17.78
CA ALA A 13 17.03 1.75 -16.57
C ALA A 13 15.56 1.36 -16.83
N ARG A 14 14.81 2.18 -17.58
CA ARG A 14 13.43 1.85 -17.97
C ARG A 14 13.33 0.60 -18.84
N LEU A 15 14.27 0.42 -19.76
CA LEU A 15 14.35 -0.80 -20.57
C LEU A 15 14.61 -2.03 -19.70
N ILE A 16 15.56 -1.94 -18.77
CA ILE A 16 15.91 -3.04 -17.85
C ILE A 16 14.74 -3.36 -16.90
N GLN A 17 13.95 -2.37 -16.47
CA GLN A 17 12.78 -2.61 -15.61
C GLN A 17 11.77 -3.55 -16.28
N GLY A 18 11.55 -3.39 -17.58
CA GLY A 18 10.65 -4.21 -18.39
C GLY A 18 11.15 -5.62 -18.71
N PHE A 19 12.39 -5.97 -18.36
CA PHE A 19 12.94 -7.30 -18.62
C PHE A 19 12.29 -8.36 -17.73
N SER A 20 12.12 -9.57 -18.30
CA SER A 20 11.76 -10.76 -17.52
C SER A 20 12.87 -11.13 -16.55
N GLN A 21 12.54 -11.96 -15.55
CA GLN A 21 13.51 -12.42 -14.56
C GLN A 21 14.72 -13.11 -15.22
N GLU A 22 14.50 -13.96 -16.23
CA GLU A 22 15.56 -14.64 -16.99
C GLU A 22 16.46 -13.65 -17.74
N GLN A 23 15.87 -12.62 -18.35
CA GLN A 23 16.61 -11.58 -19.06
C GLN A 23 17.46 -10.73 -18.12
N LYS A 24 16.96 -10.44 -16.91
CA LYS A 24 17.71 -9.76 -15.86
C LYS A 24 18.89 -10.59 -15.37
N ILE A 25 18.70 -11.90 -15.17
CA ILE A 25 19.79 -12.82 -14.80
C ILE A 25 20.85 -12.86 -15.90
N ARG A 26 20.43 -12.97 -17.17
CA ARG A 26 21.34 -12.97 -18.31
C ARG A 26 22.10 -11.65 -18.46
N LEU A 27 21.45 -10.52 -18.20
CA LEU A 27 22.09 -9.21 -18.18
C LEU A 27 23.19 -9.13 -17.11
N LEU A 28 22.92 -9.62 -15.91
CA LEU A 28 23.91 -9.66 -14.82
C LEU A 28 25.11 -10.57 -15.14
N GLN A 29 24.89 -11.67 -15.87
CA GLN A 29 25.97 -12.53 -16.38
C GLN A 29 26.82 -11.84 -17.45
N LEU A 30 26.20 -11.03 -18.31
CA LEU A 30 26.88 -10.30 -19.37
C LEU A 30 27.63 -9.06 -18.87
N VAL A 31 27.17 -8.47 -17.76
CA VAL A 31 27.75 -7.26 -17.17
C VAL A 31 28.09 -7.52 -15.69
N PRO A 32 29.19 -8.26 -15.42
CA PRO A 32 29.56 -8.67 -14.06
C PRO A 32 29.91 -7.48 -13.16
N ASP A 33 30.32 -6.34 -13.73
CA ASP A 33 30.59 -5.11 -12.99
C ASP A 33 29.33 -4.58 -12.27
N LEU A 34 28.14 -4.75 -12.86
CA LEU A 34 26.88 -4.39 -12.19
C LEU A 34 26.59 -5.30 -11.00
N GLN A 35 26.97 -6.58 -11.09
CA GLN A 35 26.84 -7.51 -9.98
C GLN A 35 27.78 -7.15 -8.82
N ALA A 36 29.01 -6.71 -9.13
CA ALA A 36 29.98 -6.26 -8.13
C ALA A 36 29.51 -4.99 -7.37
N LEU A 37 28.68 -4.17 -8.02
CA LEU A 37 28.07 -2.97 -7.43
C LEU A 37 26.77 -3.26 -6.65
N SER A 38 26.20 -4.47 -6.78
CA SER A 38 24.82 -4.78 -6.40
C SER A 38 24.48 -4.59 -4.91
N VAL A 39 25.44 -4.64 -3.97
CA VAL A 39 25.12 -4.47 -2.54
C VAL A 39 26.27 -3.83 -1.76
N LYS A 40 26.68 -2.61 -2.13
CA LYS A 40 27.57 -1.82 -1.26
C LYS A 40 27.05 -0.47 -0.78
N ASN A 41 25.96 0.08 -1.33
CA ASN A 41 25.50 1.41 -0.94
C ASN A 41 23.98 1.59 -1.05
N VAL A 42 23.23 0.82 -0.27
CA VAL A 42 22.02 1.40 0.32
C VAL A 42 22.15 1.15 1.81
N ASP A 43 22.75 2.11 2.51
CA ASP A 43 22.74 2.16 3.96
C ASP A 43 21.30 2.47 4.36
N ILE A 44 20.44 1.44 4.36
CA ILE A 44 19.06 1.56 4.83
C ILE A 44 19.18 1.78 6.33
N PRO A 45 18.86 2.97 6.86
CA PRO A 45 18.99 3.24 8.27
C PRO A 45 18.22 2.18 9.06
N ALA A 46 18.76 1.73 10.20
CA ALA A 46 18.15 0.67 11.00
C ALA A 46 16.67 0.92 11.35
N GLU A 47 16.25 2.20 11.40
CA GLU A 47 14.85 2.60 11.56
C GLU A 47 13.96 2.23 10.36
N GLN A 48 14.44 2.38 9.13
CA GLN A 48 13.67 1.99 7.94
C GLN A 48 13.52 0.47 7.86
N ILE A 49 14.53 -0.30 8.28
CA ILE A 49 14.43 -1.76 8.39
C ILE A 49 13.34 -2.15 9.39
N LYS A 50 13.28 -1.48 10.56
CA LYS A 50 12.21 -1.68 11.55
C LYS A 50 10.85 -1.30 11.01
N LEU A 51 10.74 -0.19 10.27
CA LEU A 51 9.49 0.25 9.66
C LEU A 51 8.99 -0.74 8.60
N MET A 52 9.88 -1.27 7.77
CA MET A 52 9.56 -2.29 6.77
C MET A 52 9.12 -3.60 7.43
N ALA A 53 9.83 -4.05 8.46
CA ALA A 53 9.45 -5.25 9.22
C ALA A 53 8.09 -5.09 9.91
N TYR A 54 7.84 -3.92 10.51
CA TYR A 54 6.54 -3.58 11.08
C TYR A 54 5.43 -3.60 10.02
N PHE A 55 5.66 -2.94 8.87
CA PHE A 55 4.69 -2.88 7.78
C PHE A 55 4.38 -4.27 7.22
N GLN A 56 5.41 -5.09 7.01
CA GLN A 56 5.27 -6.45 6.53
C GLN A 56 4.49 -7.33 7.51
N THR A 57 4.78 -7.22 8.81
CA THR A 57 4.02 -7.93 9.86
C THR A 57 2.55 -7.49 9.88
N LYS A 58 2.27 -6.19 9.71
CA LYS A 58 0.90 -5.68 9.65
C LYS A 58 0.17 -6.13 8.40
N MET A 59 0.84 -6.15 7.26
CA MET A 59 0.29 -6.68 6.01
C MET A 59 -0.01 -8.17 6.11
N GLU A 60 0.86 -8.97 6.71
CA GLU A 60 0.61 -10.40 6.96
C GLU A 60 -0.61 -10.60 7.87
N GLN A 61 -0.78 -9.79 8.92
CA GLN A 61 -1.98 -9.80 9.77
C GLN A 61 -3.26 -9.43 9.00
N LEU A 62 -3.17 -8.49 8.06
CA LEU A 62 -4.31 -8.10 7.22
C LEU A 62 -4.62 -9.16 6.15
N LEU A 63 -3.60 -9.79 5.57
CA LEU A 63 -3.75 -10.85 4.55
C LEU A 63 -4.23 -12.19 5.15
N GLN A 64 -4.05 -12.40 6.46
CA GLN A 64 -4.71 -13.47 7.20
C GLN A 64 -6.24 -13.27 7.28
N ARG A 65 -6.74 -12.07 7.00
CA ARG A 65 -8.17 -11.87 6.74
C ARG A 65 -8.42 -12.15 5.27
N THR A 66 -9.33 -13.09 4.99
CA THR A 66 -9.81 -13.33 3.64
C THR A 66 -10.31 -12.00 3.06
N PRO A 67 -9.77 -11.52 1.93
CA PRO A 67 -10.29 -10.32 1.30
C PRO A 67 -11.76 -10.52 0.97
N LEU A 68 -12.57 -9.49 1.16
CA LEU A 68 -14.00 -9.56 0.88
C LEU A 68 -14.20 -9.91 -0.60
N GLN A 69 -14.98 -10.97 -0.84
CA GLN A 69 -15.37 -11.41 -2.16
C GLN A 69 -16.58 -10.59 -2.63
N ALA A 70 -16.79 -10.55 -3.95
CA ALA A 70 -17.88 -9.80 -4.58
C ALA A 70 -19.27 -10.11 -3.99
N ASN A 71 -19.50 -11.35 -3.55
CA ASN A 71 -20.77 -11.84 -3.02
C ASN A 71 -20.85 -11.78 -1.48
N ASP A 72 -19.80 -11.31 -0.81
CA ASP A 72 -19.82 -11.19 0.64
C ASP A 72 -20.72 -10.02 1.04
N ILE A 73 -21.53 -10.21 2.09
CA ILE A 73 -22.33 -9.15 2.70
C ILE A 73 -21.39 -8.09 3.28
N PHE A 74 -21.65 -6.83 2.94
CA PHE A 74 -20.75 -5.71 3.25
C PHE A 74 -21.44 -4.60 4.05
N VAL A 75 -22.41 -3.88 3.47
CA VAL A 75 -23.07 -2.72 4.10
C VAL A 75 -24.57 -2.99 4.18
N GLY A 76 -25.09 -3.13 5.40
CA GLY A 76 -26.46 -3.61 5.61
C GLY A 76 -26.61 -5.01 5.02
N ASP A 77 -27.56 -5.17 4.09
CA ASP A 77 -27.81 -6.42 3.36
C ASP A 77 -27.18 -6.46 1.96
N LEU A 78 -26.41 -5.42 1.57
CA LEU A 78 -25.78 -5.34 0.25
C LEU A 78 -24.48 -6.11 0.21
N THR A 79 -24.25 -6.83 -0.89
CA THR A 79 -22.95 -7.44 -1.19
C THR A 79 -21.94 -6.38 -1.65
N VAL A 80 -20.64 -6.72 -1.61
CA VAL A 80 -19.56 -5.86 -2.12
C VAL A 80 -19.84 -5.40 -3.56
N ALA A 81 -20.23 -6.32 -4.46
CA ALA A 81 -20.50 -5.98 -5.85
C ALA A 81 -21.70 -5.05 -6.00
N GLU A 82 -22.79 -5.32 -5.29
CA GLU A 82 -23.99 -4.48 -5.34
C GLU A 82 -23.69 -3.07 -4.82
N PHE A 83 -22.96 -2.94 -3.72
CA PHE A 83 -22.59 -1.64 -3.16
C PHE A 83 -21.82 -0.78 -4.18
N PHE A 84 -20.78 -1.33 -4.82
CA PHE A 84 -19.97 -0.58 -5.78
C PHE A 84 -20.66 -0.33 -7.14
N THR A 85 -21.81 -0.95 -7.40
CA THR A 85 -22.63 -0.63 -8.59
C THR A 85 -23.58 0.55 -8.37
N LEU A 86 -23.80 0.97 -7.12
CA LEU A 86 -24.64 2.12 -6.80
C LEU A 86 -23.95 3.44 -7.16
N PRO A 87 -24.70 4.50 -7.51
CA PRO A 87 -24.16 5.85 -7.57
C PRO A 87 -23.55 6.26 -6.22
N GLU A 88 -22.53 7.11 -6.24
CA GLU A 88 -21.78 7.55 -5.05
C GLU A 88 -22.71 8.09 -3.94
N GLU A 89 -23.69 8.92 -4.29
CA GLU A 89 -24.69 9.45 -3.35
C GLU A 89 -25.52 8.35 -2.66
N ALA A 90 -25.76 7.24 -3.34
CA ALA A 90 -26.49 6.10 -2.78
C ALA A 90 -25.58 5.20 -1.94
N GLN A 91 -24.29 5.10 -2.28
CA GLN A 91 -23.28 4.46 -1.43
C GLN A 91 -23.17 5.18 -0.08
N ASP A 92 -23.07 6.51 -0.10
CA ASP A 92 -22.99 7.33 1.11
C ASP A 92 -24.21 7.16 2.01
N ARG A 93 -25.42 7.17 1.43
CA ARG A 93 -26.65 6.93 2.21
C ARG A 93 -26.69 5.54 2.81
N ALA A 94 -26.37 4.50 2.03
CA ALA A 94 -26.33 3.12 2.51
C ALA A 94 -25.29 2.95 3.65
N TRP A 95 -24.12 3.58 3.50
CA TRP A 95 -23.09 3.60 4.53
C TRP A 95 -23.56 4.28 5.82
N GLN A 96 -24.16 5.47 5.71
CA GLN A 96 -24.70 6.21 6.85
C GLN A 96 -25.83 5.45 7.55
N ASP A 97 -26.76 4.88 6.79
CA ASP A 97 -27.88 4.12 7.32
C ASP A 97 -27.41 2.87 8.09
N ALA A 98 -26.42 2.14 7.55
CA ALA A 98 -25.85 0.97 8.21
C ALA A 98 -25.10 1.33 9.51
N HIS A 99 -24.43 2.49 9.55
CA HIS A 99 -23.62 2.91 10.70
C HIS A 99 -24.38 3.79 11.71
N ARG A 100 -25.60 4.26 11.38
CA ARG A 100 -26.46 5.05 12.29
C ARG A 100 -26.77 4.31 13.61
N GLN A 101 -26.69 2.98 13.62
CA GLN A 101 -26.88 2.17 14.85
C GLN A 101 -25.60 2.01 15.69
N PHE A 102 -24.41 2.31 15.15
CA PHE A 102 -23.12 2.15 15.84
C PHE A 102 -22.63 3.44 16.55
N GLU A 103 -23.11 4.62 16.14
CA GLU A 103 -22.69 5.92 16.72
C GLU A 103 -23.07 6.10 18.20
N THR A 104 -24.03 5.33 18.73
CA THR A 104 -24.41 5.41 20.15
C THR A 104 -23.37 4.81 21.11
N TYR A 105 -22.43 3.99 20.62
CA TYR A 105 -21.40 3.36 21.46
C TYR A 105 -20.03 4.05 21.41
N THR A 106 -19.64 4.67 20.30
CA THR A 106 -18.26 5.19 20.10
C THR A 106 -17.99 6.53 20.77
N LEU A 107 -18.98 7.42 20.90
CA LEU A 107 -18.83 8.72 21.58
C LEU A 107 -18.60 8.60 23.10
N ALA A 108 -18.86 7.44 23.71
CA ALA A 108 -18.64 7.21 25.14
C ALA A 108 -17.18 6.88 25.49
N ASP A 109 -16.38 6.41 24.52
CA ASP A 109 -15.00 5.93 24.73
C ASP A 109 -13.92 6.85 24.15
N GLU A 110 -14.29 7.93 23.46
CA GLU A 110 -13.35 8.97 23.03
C GLU A 110 -12.84 9.76 24.24
N ARG A 111 -11.69 9.35 24.79
CA ARG A 111 -10.98 10.15 25.79
C ARG A 111 -10.19 11.27 25.10
N PRO A 112 -10.31 12.54 25.57
CA PRO A 112 -9.47 13.60 25.06
C PRO A 112 -8.00 13.28 25.33
N VAL A 113 -7.18 13.31 24.27
CA VAL A 113 -5.72 13.18 24.38
C VAL A 113 -5.21 14.37 25.16
N GLN A 114 -4.63 14.13 26.34
CA GLN A 114 -3.99 15.18 27.14
C GLN A 114 -2.73 15.68 26.42
N ALA A 115 -2.58 17.01 26.36
CA ALA A 115 -1.53 17.69 25.62
C ALA A 115 -0.09 17.38 26.11
N ASP A 116 0.05 16.75 27.29
CA ASP A 116 1.35 16.38 27.88
C ASP A 116 2.00 15.14 27.22
N ALA A 117 1.38 14.56 26.19
CA ALA A 117 1.91 13.39 25.47
C ALA A 117 2.95 13.70 24.38
N LEU A 118 3.32 14.96 24.17
CA LEU A 118 4.37 15.33 23.21
C LEU A 118 5.69 15.58 23.97
N PRO A 119 6.74 14.77 23.74
CA PRO A 119 8.05 15.07 24.29
C PRO A 119 8.57 16.39 23.71
N SER A 120 9.07 17.26 24.60
CA SER A 120 9.69 18.55 24.28
C SER A 120 10.95 18.41 23.43
#